data_AF-A0A101SSQ0-F1
#
_entry.id   AF-A0A101SSQ0-F1
#
_cell.length_a   1.000
_cell.length_b   1.000
_cell.length_c   1.000
_cell.angle_alpha   90.00
_cell.angle_beta   90.00
_cell.angle_gamma   90.00
#
_symmetry.space_group_name_H-M   'P 1'
#
loop_
_entity.id
_entity.type
_entity.pdbx_description
1 polymer ?
#
loop_
_entity_poly.entity_id
_entity_poly.type
_entity_poly.pdbx_seq_one_letter_code
_entity_poly.pdbx_strand_id
1 'polypeptide(L)' 'MLHSMSTTVETASERSAAEVNEEIRALWRRSGGTLTTEQRAEYQRLVLEWAAAAPQPSRAA' A
#
# COMPACT_ATOMS: atom_id res chain seq x y z
N MET A 1 -30.61 -5.70 -6.37
CA MET A 1 -29.38 -5.86 -5.59
C MET A 1 -28.20 -5.60 -6.51
N LEU A 2 -27.73 -4.35 -6.58
CA LEU A 2 -26.55 -3.95 -7.35
C LEU A 2 -25.72 -3.08 -6.42
N HIS A 3 -24.66 -3.66 -5.85
CA HIS A 3 -23.65 -2.86 -5.17
C HIS A 3 -22.77 -2.24 -6.27
N SER A 4 -23.17 -1.07 -6.74
CA SER A 4 -22.25 -0.14 -7.39
C SER A 4 -21.23 0.30 -6.34
N MET A 5 -20.17 -0.47 -6.16
CA MET A 5 -18.96 0.01 -5.49
C MET A 5 -18.27 0.95 -6.47
N SER A 6 -18.87 2.14 -6.63
CA SER A 6 -18.17 3.32 -7.10
C SER A 6 -17.10 3.61 -6.06
N THR A 7 -15.90 3.04 -6.24
CA THR A 7 -14.71 3.59 -5.60
C THR A 7 -14.47 4.91 -6.30
N THR A 8 -15.15 5.94 -5.81
CA THR A 8 -14.77 7.33 -6.04
C THR A 8 -13.28 7.39 -5.78
N VAL A 9 -12.51 7.55 -6.86
CA VAL A 9 -11.11 7.94 -6.78
C VAL A 9 -11.16 9.38 -6.27
N GLU A 10 -11.30 9.51 -4.94
CA GLU A 10 -11.23 10.79 -4.28
C GLU A 10 -9.84 11.35 -4.58
N THR A 11 -9.87 12.56 -5.13
CA THR A 11 -8.75 13.20 -5.78
C THR A 11 -7.56 13.34 -4.83
N ALA A 12 -6.52 12.54 -5.07
CA ALA A 12 -5.10 12.88 -4.90
C ALA A 12 -4.73 13.75 -3.69
N SER A 13 -5.18 13.35 -2.49
CA SER A 13 -4.34 13.58 -1.31
C SER A 13 -3.33 12.44 -1.31
N GLU A 14 -2.04 12.77 -1.31
CA GLU A 14 -0.94 11.81 -1.33
C GLU A 14 -1.25 10.64 -0.37
N ARG A 15 -1.25 9.39 -0.88
CA ARG A 15 -1.66 8.23 -0.10
C ARG A 15 -0.85 8.16 1.18
N SER A 16 -1.52 8.03 2.31
CA SER A 16 -0.85 7.97 3.60
C SER A 16 -0.06 6.67 3.74
N ALA A 17 1.00 6.70 4.56
CA ALA A 17 1.73 5.48 4.89
C ALA A 17 0.84 4.39 5.51
N ALA A 18 -0.28 4.73 6.14
CA ALA A 18 -1.23 3.74 6.64
C ALA A 18 -1.91 2.98 5.49
N GLU A 19 -2.42 3.70 4.48
CA GLU A 19 -3.08 3.12 3.31
C GLU A 19 -2.13 2.24 2.49
N VAL A 20 -0.91 2.73 2.24
CA VAL A 20 0.10 1.94 1.51
C VAL A 20 0.45 0.65 2.27
N ASN A 21 0.51 0.71 3.60
CA ASN A 21 0.73 -0.50 4.43
C ASN A 21 -0.44 -1.49 4.33
N GLU A 22 -1.68 -1.02 4.21
CA GLU A 22 -2.84 -1.90 4.03
C GLU A 22 -2.80 -2.63 2.69
N GLU A 23 -2.39 -1.95 1.63
CA GLU A 23 -2.18 -2.57 0.31
C GLU A 23 -1.06 -3.61 0.34
N ILE A 24 0.06 -3.31 1.00
CA ILE A 24 1.13 -4.30 1.23
C ILE A 24 0.54 -5.53 1.92
N ARG A 25 -0.23 -5.36 3.00
CA ARG A 25 -0.85 -6.51 3.71
C ARG A 25 -1.85 -7.26 2.83
N ALA A 26 -2.64 -6.56 2.02
CA ALA A 26 -3.58 -7.18 1.09
C ALA A 26 -2.86 -8.03 0.04
N LEU A 27 -1.75 -7.53 -0.50
CA LEU A 27 -0.88 -8.27 -1.43
C LEU A 27 -0.38 -9.57 -0.78
N TRP A 28 0.11 -9.49 0.46
CA TRP A 28 0.56 -10.68 1.21
C TRP A 28 -0.55 -11.70 1.44
N ARG A 29 -1.76 -11.25 1.82
CA ARG A 29 -2.93 -12.13 2.01
C ARG A 29 -3.33 -12.83 0.71
N ARG A 30 -3.40 -12.09 -0.41
CA ARG A 30 -3.74 -12.63 -1.73
C ARG A 30 -2.71 -13.65 -2.21
N SER A 31 -1.45 -13.43 -1.89
CA SER A 31 -0.34 -14.26 -2.36
C SER A 31 -0.11 -15.52 -1.53
N GLY A 32 -0.90 -15.74 -0.47
CA GLY A 32 -0.79 -16.95 0.36
C GLY A 32 0.56 -17.11 1.05
N GLY A 33 1.25 -15.99 1.33
CA GLY A 33 2.56 -15.99 1.99
C GLY A 33 3.78 -16.02 1.07
N THR A 34 3.61 -16.16 -0.25
CA THR A 34 4.74 -16.15 -1.20
C THR A 34 4.45 -15.25 -2.40
N LEU A 35 5.29 -14.23 -2.63
CA LEU A 35 5.14 -13.30 -3.76
C LEU A 35 5.77 -13.88 -5.03
N THR A 36 5.04 -13.84 -6.15
CA THR A 36 5.61 -14.06 -7.49
C THR A 36 6.56 -12.92 -7.88
N THR A 37 7.26 -13.06 -9.00
CA THR A 37 8.17 -12.01 -9.52
C THR A 37 7.43 -10.70 -9.79
N GLU A 38 6.22 -10.77 -10.35
CA GLU A 38 5.38 -9.60 -10.64
C GLU A 38 4.90 -8.94 -9.35
N GLN A 39 4.41 -9.75 -8.40
CA GLN A 39 3.97 -9.26 -7.09
C GLN A 39 5.13 -8.67 -6.27
N ARG A 40 6.35 -9.17 -6.47
CA ARG A 40 7.55 -8.60 -5.85
C ARG A 40 7.84 -7.20 -6.38
N ALA A 41 7.70 -6.97 -7.69
CA ALA A 41 7.86 -5.63 -8.26
C ALA A 41 6.80 -4.66 -7.72
N GLU A 42 5.55 -5.13 -7.58
CA GLU A 42 4.46 -4.38 -6.95
C GLU A 42 4.77 -4.06 -5.48
N TYR A 43 5.21 -5.06 -4.71
CA TYR A 43 5.64 -4.89 -3.32
C TYR A 43 6.76 -3.85 -3.19
N GLN A 44 7.77 -3.89 -4.06
CA GLN A 44 8.87 -2.91 -4.03
C GLN A 44 8.37 -1.48 -4.27
N ARG A 45 7.45 -1.29 -5.22
CA ARG A 45 6.83 0.02 -5.46
C ARG A 45 6.08 0.51 -4.22
N LEU A 46 5.26 -0.36 -3.62
CA LEU A 46 4.51 -0.01 -2.41
C LEU A 46 5.43 0.30 -1.23
N VAL A 47 6.52 -0.44 -1.04
CA VAL A 47 7.50 -0.16 0.03
C VAL A 47 8.19 1.19 -0.16
N LEU A 48 8.55 1.55 -1.39
CA LEU A 48 9.15 2.85 -1.69
C LEU A 48 8.16 3.99 -1.41
N GLU A 49 6.92 3.83 -1.82
CA GLU A 49 5.87 4.81 -1.58
C GLU A 49 5.55 4.94 -0.08
N TRP A 50 5.50 3.82 0.63
CA TRP A 50 5.35 3.81 2.08
C TRP A 50 6.49 4.56 2.75
N ALA A 51 7.74 4.34 2.34
CA ALA A 51 8.89 5.03 2.91
C ALA A 51 8.87 6.55 2.65
N ALA A 52 8.30 6.98 1.51
CA ALA A 52 8.11 8.39 1.20
C ALA A 52 7.01 9.04 2.07
N ALA A 53 5.94 8.30 2.37
CA ALA A 53 4.82 8.77 3.18
C ALA A 53 5.01 8.54 4.69
N ALA A 54 5.95 7.69 5.09
CA ALA A 54 6.16 7.33 6.48
C ALA A 54 6.86 8.48 7.20
N PRO A 55 6.37 8.88 8.40
CA PRO A 55 7.08 9.86 9.21
C PRO A 55 8.47 9.31 9.53
N GLN A 56 9.49 10.13 9.25
CA GLN A 56 10.86 9.81 9.61
C GLN A 56 10.91 9.54 11.12
N PRO A 57 11.50 8.42 11.57
CA PRO A 57 11.64 8.17 12.99
C PRO A 57 12.37 9.37 13.59
N SER A 58 11.74 10.03 14.57
CA SER A 58 12.40 11.11 15.29
C SER A 58 13.73 10.55 15.76
N ARG A 59 14.83 11.16 15.30
CA ARG A 59 16.17 10.71 15.67
C ARG A 59 16.30 10.97 17.17
N ALA A 60 15.97 9.97 17.99
CA ALA A 60 16.13 10.03 19.42
C ALA A 60 17.61 10.32 19.69
N ALA A 61 17.87 11.50 20.24
CA ALA A 61 19.19 12.01 20.59
C ALA A 61 19.60 11.55 21.99
#